data_AF-A0A6L2NUT3-F1
#
_entry.id   AF-A0A6L2NUT3-F1
#
_cell.length_a   1.000
_cell.length_b   1.000
_cell.length_c   1.000
_cell.angle_alpha   90.00
_cell.angle_beta   90.00
_cell.angle_gamma   90.00
#
_symmetry.space_group_name_H-M   'P 1'
#
loop_
_entity.id
_entity.type
_entity.pdbx_description
1 polymer ?
#
loop_
_entity_poly.entity_id
_entity_poly.type
_entity_poly.pdbx_seq_one_letter_code
_entity_poly.pdbx_strand_id
1 'polypeptide(L)'
;MTSLADKDILSGADNRPPMLEKDMYNSWKSRMELYMLNRQHGRMILESVENGPLLWPTVEENGVTRLKKYSELSTTKAMKADCDVKATSIILQGLPSEVYALVSTHKVAKELWERIQMLMQCTSLTKQERESDSCIQMYINILIKSNLGKS
;
A
#
# COMPACT_ATOMS: atom_id res chain seq x y z
N MET A 1 43.18 13.61 21.64
CA MET A 1 42.32 12.52 22.13
C MET A 1 40.89 13.04 22.11
N THR A 2 40.19 12.77 21.02
CA THR A 2 38.77 13.14 20.83
C THR A 2 37.94 12.22 21.73
N SER A 3 37.06 12.81 22.54
CA SER A 3 36.29 12.12 23.57
C SER A 3 35.23 11.20 22.96
N LEU A 4 34.87 10.16 23.71
CA LEU A 4 33.86 9.14 23.41
C LEU A 4 32.41 9.70 23.38
N ALA A 5 32.23 11.03 23.30
CA ALA A 5 30.93 11.70 23.43
C ALA A 5 30.25 12.04 22.10
N ASP A 6 30.90 11.84 20.94
CA ASP A 6 30.30 12.15 19.63
C ASP A 6 29.49 10.98 19.02
N LYS A 7 29.09 9.99 19.83
CA LYS A 7 28.29 8.84 19.35
C LYS A 7 26.81 8.86 19.75
N ASP A 8 26.40 9.81 20.58
CA ASP A 8 25.00 9.98 20.92
C ASP A 8 24.41 11.19 20.18
N ILE A 9 23.18 11.03 19.69
CA ILE A 9 22.31 12.03 19.04
C ILE A 9 22.40 12.11 17.50
N LEU A 10 22.20 10.98 16.82
CA LEU A 10 21.42 10.95 15.56
C LEU A 10 20.46 9.74 15.52
N SER A 11 19.94 9.31 16.67
CA SER A 11 18.79 8.40 16.74
C SER A 11 17.48 9.20 16.63
N GLY A 12 17.39 10.05 15.62
CA GLY A 12 16.08 10.38 15.07
C GLY A 12 15.67 9.15 14.29
N ALA A 13 15.02 8.17 14.92
CA ALA A 13 14.50 6.99 14.24
C ALA A 13 13.76 7.49 12.99
N ASP A 14 14.30 7.21 11.82
CA ASP A 14 13.73 7.69 10.57
C ASP A 14 12.31 7.12 10.50
N ASN A 15 11.33 7.99 10.76
CA ASN A 15 9.93 7.61 10.84
C ASN A 15 9.34 7.37 9.45
N ARG A 16 10.15 7.49 8.40
CA ARG A 16 9.74 7.30 7.03
C ARG A 16 9.59 5.80 6.71
N PRO A 17 8.52 5.41 6.00
CA PRO A 17 8.41 4.07 5.46
C PRO A 17 9.61 3.73 4.55
N PRO A 18 10.05 2.46 4.49
CA PRO A 18 11.12 2.06 3.59
C PRO A 18 10.72 2.34 2.13
N MET A 19 11.64 2.95 1.37
CA MET A 19 11.45 3.21 -0.06
C MET A 19 11.62 1.93 -0.87
N LEU A 20 10.75 1.70 -1.85
CA LEU A 20 10.85 0.57 -2.77
C LEU A 20 11.99 0.78 -3.78
N GLU A 21 12.86 -0.22 -3.91
CA GLU A 21 13.95 -0.26 -4.88
C GLU A 21 13.67 -1.33 -5.95
N LYS A 22 14.07 -1.06 -7.20
CA LYS A 22 13.67 -1.78 -8.42
C LYS A 22 13.82 -3.31 -8.39
N ASP A 23 14.84 -3.82 -7.68
CA ASP A 23 15.16 -5.25 -7.62
C ASP A 23 15.05 -5.83 -6.19
N MET A 24 14.51 -5.07 -5.23
CA MET A 24 14.52 -5.44 -3.81
C MET A 24 13.10 -5.62 -3.25
N TYR A 25 12.13 -6.01 -4.07
CA TYR A 25 10.72 -6.11 -3.65
C TYR A 25 10.53 -7.00 -2.41
N ASN A 26 11.13 -8.19 -2.35
CA ASN A 26 10.99 -9.07 -1.19
C ASN A 26 11.55 -8.43 0.10
N SER A 27 12.69 -7.74 0.00
CA SER A 27 13.27 -7.01 1.13
C SER A 27 12.43 -5.80 1.53
N TRP A 28 11.92 -5.04 0.56
CA TRP A 28 11.00 -3.93 0.80
C TRP A 28 9.72 -4.42 1.48
N LYS A 29 9.13 -5.50 0.98
CA LYS A 29 7.92 -6.13 1.53
C LYS A 29 8.09 -6.46 3.01
N SER A 30 9.12 -7.23 3.37
CA SER A 30 9.38 -7.58 4.76
C SER A 30 9.67 -6.36 5.65
N ARG A 31 10.43 -5.37 5.15
CA ARG A 31 10.68 -4.13 5.89
C ARG A 31 9.41 -3.30 6.08
N MET A 32 8.54 -3.25 5.08
CA MET A 32 7.29 -2.50 5.09
C MET A 32 6.27 -3.13 6.03
N GLU A 33 6.11 -4.46 6.00
CA GLU A 33 5.26 -5.20 6.94
C GLU A 33 5.72 -4.98 8.39
N LEU A 34 7.03 -5.07 8.65
CA LEU A 34 7.59 -4.78 9.98
C LEU A 34 7.37 -3.32 10.39
N TYR A 35 7.57 -2.38 9.46
CA TYR A 35 7.30 -0.96 9.69
C TYR A 35 5.84 -0.73 10.09
N MET A 36 4.88 -1.31 9.37
CA MET A 36 3.45 -1.24 9.68
C MET A 36 3.14 -1.81 11.06
N LEU A 37 3.67 -3.00 11.39
CA LEU A 37 3.47 -3.65 12.69
C LEU A 37 3.99 -2.81 13.86
N ASN A 38 5.07 -2.04 13.65
CA ASN A 38 5.63 -1.15 14.65
C ASN A 38 4.88 0.18 14.83
N ARG A 39 3.85 0.47 14.01
CA ARG A 39 2.99 1.65 14.21
C ARG A 39 1.90 1.37 15.24
N GLN A 40 1.34 2.43 15.81
CA GLN A 40 0.11 2.33 16.58
C GLN A 40 -1.00 1.69 15.73
N HIS A 41 -1.66 0.67 16.30
CA HIS A 41 -2.62 -0.20 15.62
C HIS A 41 -2.02 -1.01 14.46
N GLY A 42 -0.72 -1.32 14.51
CA GLY A 42 0.01 -1.96 13.42
C GLY A 42 -0.60 -3.26 12.90
N ARG A 43 -1.20 -4.07 13.79
CA ARG A 43 -1.95 -5.28 13.39
C ARG A 43 -3.17 -4.97 12.52
N MET A 44 -3.92 -3.92 12.86
CA MET A 44 -5.08 -3.48 12.06
C MET A 44 -4.63 -2.87 10.73
N ILE A 45 -3.53 -2.12 10.73
CA ILE A 45 -2.94 -1.55 9.51
C ILE A 45 -2.52 -2.66 8.54
N LEU A 46 -1.83 -3.69 9.03
CA LEU A 46 -1.43 -4.83 8.20
C LEU A 46 -2.66 -5.61 7.69
N GLU A 47 -3.67 -5.80 8.54
CA GLU A 47 -4.92 -6.46 8.15
C GLU A 47 -5.63 -5.72 6.99
N SER A 48 -5.59 -4.38 6.96
CA SER A 48 -6.13 -3.57 5.86
C SER A 48 -5.42 -3.84 4.53
N VAL A 49 -4.13 -4.18 4.56
CA VAL A 49 -3.34 -4.52 3.36
C VAL A 49 -3.68 -5.92 2.88
N GLU A 50 -3.84 -6.88 3.79
CA GLU A 50 -4.09 -8.29 3.47
C GLU A 50 -5.54 -8.54 3.02
N ASN A 51 -6.49 -7.96 3.75
CA ASN A 51 -7.91 -8.26 3.59
C ASN A 51 -8.68 -7.17 2.83
N GLY A 52 -8.13 -5.96 2.79
CA GLY A 52 -8.80 -4.79 2.22
C GLY A 52 -9.56 -4.00 3.30
N PRO A 53 -10.21 -2.91 2.89
CA PRO A 53 -10.82 -1.96 3.79
C PRO A 53 -12.13 -2.51 4.34
N LEU A 54 -12.56 -1.96 5.47
CA LEU A 54 -13.88 -2.28 6.01
C LEU A 54 -14.97 -1.86 5.00
N LEU A 55 -15.98 -2.73 4.81
CA LEU A 55 -17.23 -2.31 4.18
C LEU A 55 -17.86 -1.19 5.01
N TRP A 56 -18.00 0.00 4.40
CA TRP A 56 -18.52 1.15 5.10
C TRP A 56 -19.94 0.88 5.60
N PRO A 57 -20.24 1.06 6.91
CA PRO A 57 -21.52 0.64 7.44
C PRO A 57 -22.68 1.46 6.89
N THR A 58 -23.80 0.79 6.67
CA THR A 58 -25.09 1.43 6.37
C THR A 58 -26.00 1.46 7.59
N VAL A 59 -26.99 2.35 7.55
CA VAL A 59 -28.10 2.43 8.48
C VAL A 59 -29.38 2.61 7.67
N GLU A 60 -30.46 1.96 8.10
CA GLU A 60 -31.79 2.22 7.56
C GLU A 60 -32.47 3.28 8.40
N GLU A 61 -32.86 4.38 7.75
CA GLU A 61 -33.59 5.47 8.36
C GLU A 61 -34.85 5.70 7.51
N ASN A 62 -36.02 5.47 8.13
CA ASN A 62 -37.33 5.60 7.47
C ASN A 62 -37.48 4.76 6.17
N GLY A 63 -36.92 3.55 6.16
CA GLY A 63 -36.97 2.65 5.00
C GLY A 63 -35.96 2.98 3.88
N VAL A 64 -35.10 3.97 4.08
CA VAL A 64 -34.01 4.32 3.16
C VAL A 64 -32.68 3.89 3.76
N THR A 65 -31.94 3.04 3.05
CA THR A 65 -30.57 2.67 3.42
C THR A 65 -29.61 3.79 3.02
N ARG A 66 -28.93 4.39 4.01
CA ARG A 66 -27.85 5.35 3.78
C ARG A 66 -26.56 4.90 4.44
N LEU A 67 -25.42 5.42 3.97
CA LEU A 67 -24.14 5.22 4.65
C LEU A 67 -24.13 5.98 5.98
N LYS A 68 -23.50 5.39 6.99
CA LYS A 68 -23.27 6.07 8.27
C LYS A 68 -22.27 7.21 8.09
N LYS A 69 -22.47 8.30 8.81
CA LYS A 69 -21.44 9.32 8.99
C LYS A 69 -20.33 8.77 9.89
N TYR A 70 -19.13 9.32 9.79
CA TYR A 70 -18.01 8.92 10.65
C TYR A 70 -18.35 9.06 12.14
N SER A 71 -19.04 10.13 12.54
CA SER A 71 -19.50 10.36 13.92
C SER A 71 -20.54 9.36 14.43
N GLU A 72 -21.18 8.61 13.54
CA GLU A 72 -22.17 7.56 13.87
C GLU A 72 -21.53 6.17 13.97
N LEU A 73 -20.21 6.08 13.74
CA LEU A 73 -19.46 4.84 13.87
C LEU A 73 -19.19 4.51 15.33
N SER A 74 -19.18 3.21 15.64
CA SER A 74 -18.60 2.76 16.91
C SER A 74 -17.10 3.04 16.91
N THR A 75 -16.51 3.20 18.10
CA THR A 75 -15.08 3.47 18.28
C THR A 75 -14.21 2.49 17.49
N THR A 76 -14.52 1.19 17.55
CA THR A 76 -13.76 0.17 16.81
C THR A 76 -13.82 0.34 15.29
N LYS A 77 -14.99 0.74 14.74
CA LYS A 77 -15.16 0.93 13.30
C LYS A 77 -14.47 2.20 12.81
N ALA A 78 -14.56 3.29 13.58
CA ALA A 78 -13.80 4.51 13.34
C ALA A 78 -12.29 4.25 13.33
N MET A 79 -11.78 3.54 14.36
CA MET A 79 -10.37 3.15 14.42
C MET A 79 -9.93 2.30 13.22
N LYS A 80 -10.78 1.37 12.74
CA LYS A 80 -10.45 0.56 11.56
C LYS A 80 -10.41 1.40 10.28
N ALA A 81 -11.39 2.29 10.08
CA ALA A 81 -11.39 3.21 8.95
C ALA A 81 -10.14 4.11 8.94
N ASP A 82 -9.70 4.60 10.11
CA ASP A 82 -8.47 5.36 10.23
C ASP A 82 -7.23 4.52 9.88
N CYS A 83 -7.20 3.25 10.30
CA CYS A 83 -6.14 2.31 9.94
C CYS A 83 -6.10 2.02 8.44
N ASP A 84 -7.25 1.89 7.77
CA ASP A 84 -7.34 1.70 6.31
C ASP A 84 -6.72 2.88 5.55
N VAL A 85 -7.03 4.12 5.97
CA VAL A 85 -6.43 5.35 5.43
C VAL A 85 -4.92 5.37 5.70
N LYS A 86 -4.51 5.01 6.91
CA LYS A 86 -3.11 4.98 7.31
C LYS A 86 -2.31 3.95 6.54
N ALA A 87 -2.85 2.75 6.30
CA ALA A 87 -2.23 1.72 5.48
C ALA A 87 -1.98 2.22 4.05
N THR A 88 -3.01 2.85 3.45
CA THR A 88 -2.92 3.45 2.11
C THR A 88 -1.81 4.51 2.06
N SER A 89 -1.77 5.41 3.04
CA SER A 89 -0.77 6.47 3.13
C SER A 89 0.65 5.92 3.29
N ILE A 90 0.85 4.91 4.14
CA ILE A 90 2.15 4.25 4.36
C ILE A 90 2.66 3.61 3.06
N ILE A 91 1.80 2.87 2.36
CA ILE A 91 2.16 2.23 1.09
C ILE A 91 2.63 3.29 0.09
N LEU A 92 1.83 4.33 -0.15
CA LEU A 92 2.13 5.36 -1.14
C LEU A 92 3.42 6.13 -0.83
N GLN A 93 3.71 6.39 0.45
CA GLN A 93 4.95 7.06 0.88
C GLN A 93 6.21 6.20 0.68
N GLY A 94 6.05 4.87 0.64
CA GLY A 94 7.11 3.91 0.37
C GLY A 94 7.40 3.70 -1.11
N LEU A 95 6.79 4.46 -2.02
CA LEU A 95 6.93 4.29 -3.47
C LEU A 95 7.80 5.37 -4.12
N PRO A 96 8.66 4.99 -5.07
CA PRO A 96 9.23 5.90 -6.07
C PRO A 96 8.14 6.56 -6.92
N SER A 97 8.44 7.73 -7.45
CA SER A 97 7.53 8.53 -8.30
C SER A 97 6.94 7.75 -9.47
N GLU A 98 7.75 6.91 -10.11
CA GLU A 98 7.35 6.13 -11.29
C GLU A 98 6.32 5.08 -10.90
N VAL A 99 6.54 4.36 -9.80
CA VAL A 99 5.61 3.34 -9.31
C VAL A 99 4.34 4.00 -8.79
N TYR A 100 4.46 5.11 -8.07
CA TYR A 100 3.32 5.90 -7.60
C TYR A 100 2.39 6.29 -8.74
N ALA A 101 2.93 6.85 -9.84
CA ALA A 101 2.13 7.26 -10.99
C ALA A 101 1.34 6.10 -11.63
N LEU A 102 1.87 4.87 -11.58
CA LEU A 102 1.23 3.68 -12.14
C LEU A 102 0.11 3.10 -11.26
N VAL A 103 0.17 3.30 -9.95
CA VAL A 103 -0.78 2.69 -9.00
C VAL A 103 -1.76 3.69 -8.41
N SER A 104 -1.51 5.00 -8.52
CA SER A 104 -2.26 6.09 -7.89
C SER A 104 -3.74 6.18 -8.30
N THR A 105 -4.17 5.47 -9.33
CA THR A 105 -5.60 5.35 -9.70
C THR A 105 -6.41 4.55 -8.69
N HIS A 106 -5.75 3.76 -7.84
CA HIS A 106 -6.37 2.96 -6.79
C HIS A 106 -6.29 3.68 -5.45
N LYS A 107 -7.33 3.53 -4.63
CA LYS A 107 -7.47 4.25 -3.35
C LYS A 107 -7.40 3.34 -2.13
N VAL A 108 -7.25 2.03 -2.36
CA VAL A 108 -7.36 1.00 -1.35
C VAL A 108 -6.01 0.34 -1.13
N ALA A 109 -5.58 0.24 0.13
CA ALA A 109 -4.28 -0.32 0.52
C ALA A 109 -4.01 -1.70 -0.10
N LYS A 110 -4.99 -2.61 -0.05
CA LYS A 110 -4.88 -3.95 -0.66
C LYS A 110 -4.68 -3.92 -2.17
N GLU A 111 -5.49 -3.15 -2.89
CA GLU A 111 -5.39 -3.03 -4.35
C GLU A 111 -4.02 -2.45 -4.75
N LEU A 112 -3.57 -1.42 -4.03
CA LEU A 112 -2.24 -0.84 -4.22
C LEU A 112 -1.15 -1.89 -4.01
N TRP A 113 -1.21 -2.63 -2.91
CA TRP A 113 -0.24 -3.68 -2.56
C TRP A 113 -0.16 -4.79 -3.59
N GLU A 114 -1.31 -5.32 -4.02
CA GLU A 114 -1.39 -6.35 -5.06
C GLU A 114 -0.85 -5.85 -6.40
N ARG A 115 -1.15 -4.60 -6.78
CA ARG A 115 -0.64 -4.01 -8.01
C ARG A 115 0.87 -3.80 -7.99
N ILE A 116 1.43 -3.36 -6.86
CA ILE A 116 2.89 -3.25 -6.68
C ILE A 116 3.52 -4.63 -6.79
N GLN A 117 2.94 -5.65 -6.15
CA GLN A 117 3.42 -7.03 -6.24
C GLN A 117 3.46 -7.51 -7.70
N MET A 118 2.38 -7.28 -8.46
CA MET A 118 2.32 -7.64 -9.88
C MET A 118 3.38 -6.90 -10.71
N LEU A 119 3.52 -5.58 -10.53
CA LEU A 119 4.50 -4.77 -11.26
C LEU A 119 5.93 -5.28 -11.03
N MET A 120 6.27 -5.62 -9.79
CA MET A 120 7.61 -6.09 -9.41
C MET A 120 7.89 -7.51 -9.89
N GLN A 121 6.87 -8.37 -9.95
CA GLN A 121 6.98 -9.70 -10.55
C GLN A 121 7.22 -9.60 -12.06
N CYS A 122 6.47 -8.75 -12.79
CA CYS A 122 6.70 -8.51 -14.21
C CYS A 122 8.13 -8.02 -14.49
N THR A 123 8.69 -7.15 -13.66
CA THR A 123 10.08 -6.67 -13.85
C THR A 123 11.12 -7.75 -13.60
N SER A 124 10.88 -8.70 -12.68
CA SER A 124 11.79 -9.81 -12.43
C SER A 124 11.87 -10.80 -13.62
N LEU A 125 10.75 -11.06 -14.29
CA LEU A 125 10.69 -11.85 -15.54
C LEU A 125 11.47 -11.15 -16.68
N THR A 126 11.39 -9.83 -16.81
CA THR A 126 12.07 -9.09 -17.89
C THR A 126 13.60 -9.14 -17.85
N LYS A 127 14.23 -9.50 -16.71
CA LYS A 127 15.69 -9.69 -16.66
C LYS A 127 16.12 -10.97 -17.39
N GLN A 128 15.22 -11.97 -17.47
CA GLN A 128 15.38 -13.20 -18.24
C GLN A 128 14.83 -13.05 -19.68
N GLU A 129 13.81 -12.21 -19.90
CA GLU A 129 13.12 -12.02 -21.19
C GLU A 129 13.62 -10.84 -22.04
N ARG A 130 14.85 -10.34 -21.83
CA ARG A 130 15.45 -9.35 -22.76
C ARG A 130 15.66 -9.87 -24.20
N GLU A 131 15.18 -11.08 -24.51
CA GLU A 131 15.18 -11.69 -25.83
C GLU A 131 13.81 -11.66 -26.55
N SER A 132 12.71 -11.17 -25.97
CA SER A 132 11.42 -11.21 -26.69
C SER A 132 10.43 -10.10 -26.32
N ASP A 133 9.97 -9.36 -27.34
CA ASP A 133 8.98 -8.26 -27.36
C ASP A 133 7.59 -8.58 -26.74
N SER A 134 7.41 -9.72 -26.06
CA SER A 134 6.14 -10.25 -25.56
C SER A 134 5.61 -9.52 -24.31
N CYS A 135 6.49 -9.02 -23.41
CA CYS A 135 6.04 -8.50 -22.12
C CYS A 135 5.50 -7.07 -22.14
N ILE A 136 5.96 -6.20 -23.04
CA ILE A 136 5.33 -4.88 -23.26
C ILE A 136 3.89 -5.10 -23.77
N GLN A 137 3.70 -6.06 -24.67
CA GLN A 137 2.38 -6.45 -25.15
C GLN A 137 1.52 -7.05 -24.04
N MET A 138 2.10 -7.79 -23.09
CA MET A 138 1.37 -8.29 -21.91
C MET A 138 0.92 -7.16 -20.97
N TYR A 139 1.77 -6.17 -20.70
CA TYR A 139 1.42 -4.99 -19.89
C TYR A 139 0.33 -4.14 -20.55
N ILE A 140 0.45 -3.89 -21.86
CA ILE A 140 -0.57 -3.22 -22.67
C ILE A 140 -1.87 -4.03 -22.67
N ASN A 141 -1.81 -5.35 -22.85
CA ASN A 141 -3.00 -6.22 -22.83
C ASN A 141 -3.69 -6.25 -21.45
N ILE A 142 -2.94 -6.20 -20.35
CA ILE A 142 -3.49 -6.11 -18.99
C ILE A 142 -4.20 -4.77 -18.80
N LEU A 143 -3.57 -3.65 -19.21
CA LEU A 143 -4.16 -2.32 -19.13
C LEU A 143 -5.43 -2.20 -19.99
N ILE A 144 -5.41 -2.74 -21.21
CA ILE A 144 -6.56 -2.78 -22.12
C ILE A 144 -7.70 -3.62 -21.52
N LYS A 145 -7.41 -4.81 -20.98
CA LYS A 145 -8.43 -5.67 -20.36
C LYS A 145 -9.05 -5.05 -19.10
N SER A 146 -8.26 -4.34 -18.29
CA SER A 146 -8.78 -3.63 -17.11
C SER A 146 -9.69 -2.44 -17.43
N ASN A 147 -9.57 -1.85 -18.63
CA ASN A 147 -10.42 -0.75 -19.08
C ASN A 147 -11.69 -1.21 -19.82
N LEU A 148 -11.67 -2.40 -20.42
CA LEU A 148 -12.82 -2.96 -21.14
C LEU A 148 -13.89 -3.60 -20.25
N GLY A 149 -13.59 -3.89 -18.97
CA GLY A 149 -14.55 -4.46 -18.01
C GLY A 149 -15.47 -3.43 -17.32
N LYS A 150 -15.47 -2.17 -17.77
CA LYS A 150 -16.27 -1.06 -17.19
C LYS A 150 -17.28 -0.45 -18.18
N SER A 151 -17.69 -1.18 -19.22
CA SER A 151 -18.79 -0.79 -20.13
C SER A 151 -19.93 -1.79 -20.07
#